data_AF-A0A9E7FHS9-F1
#
_entry.id   AF-A0A9E7FHS9-F1
#
_cell.length_a   1.000
_cell.length_b   1.000
_cell.length_c   1.000
_cell.angle_alpha   90.00
_cell.angle_beta   90.00
_cell.angle_gamma   90.00
#
_symmetry.space_group_name_H-M   'P 1'
#
loop_
_entity.id
_entity.type
_entity.pdbx_description
1 polymer ?
#
loop_
_entity_poly.entity_id
_entity_poly.type
_entity_poly.pdbx_seq_one_letter_code
_entity_poly.pdbx_strand_id
1 'polypeptide(L)'
;MCSTKMHLSYRSCHESNLNYDYSGYGGSTGKPSEFNTYHDIEAVHDCLKKEYGIRQEDLILYGQSVGSGPTLHLATRLQGLRGVVLHGAILSGIRALYPVKVTFWFDIFKNINKIQQVDCPVLVIHGTADGIVEWTHGKRLWELSKEKYDPLWIKGGGHCNLEAYPEYIRHLRKFISAMEQLPLVRRAKPSGVPTSTVAESKHKCLRFGKR
;
A
#
# COMPACT_ATOMS: atom_id res chain seq x y z
N MET A 1 -2.56 4.43 17.82
CA MET A 1 -2.58 5.41 16.71
C MET A 1 -2.41 4.62 15.42
N CYS A 2 -3.46 4.53 14.61
CA CYS A 2 -3.43 3.82 13.33
C CYS A 2 -3.04 4.84 12.25
N SER A 3 -1.74 5.03 12.02
CA SER A 3 -1.23 5.86 10.93
C SER A 3 -0.56 4.94 9.92
N THR A 4 -0.92 5.10 8.66
CA THR A 4 -0.21 4.43 7.56
C THR A 4 0.69 5.45 6.89
N LYS A 5 1.97 5.10 6.85
CA LYS A 5 2.97 5.88 6.14
C LYS A 5 2.98 5.42 4.69
N MET A 6 2.92 6.35 3.74
CA MET A 6 3.19 6.09 2.34
C MET A 6 4.56 6.68 2.02
N HIS A 7 5.52 5.83 1.63
CA HIS A 7 6.89 6.26 1.39
C HIS A 7 7.11 6.51 -0.10
N LEU A 8 7.37 7.76 -0.49
CA LEU A 8 7.69 8.10 -1.87
C LEU A 8 9.20 8.25 -2.02
N SER A 9 9.85 7.30 -2.70
CA SER A 9 11.22 7.51 -3.17
C SER A 9 11.19 8.08 -4.59
N TYR A 10 11.62 9.33 -4.74
CA TYR A 10 11.76 9.99 -6.04
C TYR A 10 13.13 9.69 -6.64
N ARG A 11 13.18 9.35 -7.93
CA ARG A 11 14.40 9.02 -8.67
C ARG A 11 15.36 10.20 -8.92
N SER A 12 15.28 11.26 -8.12
CA SER A 12 16.19 12.41 -8.14
C SER A 12 16.25 13.07 -6.75
N CYS A 13 17.10 12.51 -5.89
CA CYS A 13 17.74 13.16 -4.72
C CYS A 13 16.90 13.60 -3.50
N HIS A 14 15.59 13.30 -3.39
CA HIS A 14 14.87 13.49 -2.12
C HIS A 14 13.83 12.38 -1.84
N GLU A 15 14.03 11.62 -0.75
CA GLU A 15 13.00 10.76 -0.16
C GLU A 15 11.87 11.65 0.42
N SER A 16 10.66 11.53 -0.11
CA SER A 16 9.49 12.24 0.39
C SER A 16 8.55 11.28 1.12
N ASN A 17 8.19 11.58 2.35
CA ASN A 17 7.24 10.76 3.10
C ASN A 17 5.88 11.47 3.11
N LEU A 18 4.82 10.78 2.65
CA LEU A 18 3.45 11.25 2.84
C LEU A 18 2.75 10.35 3.85
N ASN A 19 2.21 10.94 4.91
CA ASN A 19 1.39 10.25 5.88
C ASN A 19 -0.02 10.81 5.78
N TYR A 20 -1.03 9.96 5.97
CA TYR A 20 -2.42 10.37 5.93
C TYR A 20 -3.20 9.71 7.06
N ASP A 21 -4.25 10.38 7.49
CA ASP A 21 -5.16 9.90 8.52
C ASP A 21 -6.37 9.22 7.88
N TYR A 22 -6.71 8.04 8.37
CA TYR A 22 -7.93 7.33 7.98
C TYR A 22 -9.19 8.05 8.44
N SER A 23 -10.27 7.89 7.70
CA SER A 23 -11.62 8.29 8.09
C SER A 23 -11.93 7.87 9.53
N GLY A 24 -12.28 8.83 10.38
CA GLY A 24 -12.58 8.62 11.80
C GLY A 24 -11.35 8.50 12.73
N TYR A 25 -10.14 8.79 12.26
CA TYR A 25 -8.92 8.85 13.06
C TYR A 25 -8.20 10.20 12.87
N GLY A 26 -7.45 10.62 13.89
CA GLY A 26 -6.59 11.80 13.82
C GLY A 26 -7.41 13.07 13.50
N GLY A 27 -7.00 13.79 12.46
CA GLY A 27 -7.71 14.98 11.96
C GLY A 27 -8.86 14.69 11.00
N SER A 28 -9.04 13.43 10.58
CA SER A 28 -10.04 13.04 9.58
C SER A 28 -11.43 12.82 10.20
N THR A 29 -12.46 13.40 9.58
CA THR A 29 -13.86 13.18 9.95
C THR A 29 -14.39 11.85 9.39
N GLY A 30 -15.66 11.53 9.62
CA GLY A 30 -16.29 10.29 9.10
C GLY A 30 -16.24 9.12 10.09
N LYS A 31 -16.46 7.90 9.59
CA LYS A 31 -16.52 6.68 10.41
C LYS A 31 -15.38 5.73 10.03
N PRO A 32 -14.73 5.08 11.00
CA PRO A 32 -13.75 4.05 10.71
C PRO A 32 -14.46 2.82 10.15
N SER A 33 -14.17 2.48 8.90
CA SER A 33 -14.64 1.25 8.26
C SER A 33 -13.63 0.77 7.23
N GLU A 34 -13.59 -0.53 6.95
CA GLU A 34 -12.72 -1.12 5.93
C GLU A 34 -12.88 -0.39 4.57
N PHE A 35 -14.12 -0.17 4.15
CA PHE A 35 -14.42 0.49 2.88
C PHE A 35 -13.93 1.94 2.85
N ASN A 36 -14.12 2.70 3.93
CA ASN A 36 -13.62 4.07 4.00
C ASN A 36 -12.09 4.10 3.97
N THR A 37 -11.39 3.19 4.67
CA THR A 37 -9.92 3.13 4.61
C THR A 37 -9.37 2.84 3.22
N TYR A 38 -10.13 2.11 2.39
CA TYR A 38 -9.81 1.89 0.98
C TYR A 38 -10.00 3.15 0.15
N HIS A 39 -11.09 3.88 0.38
CA HIS A 39 -11.29 5.18 -0.27
C HIS A 39 -10.25 6.22 0.15
N ASP A 40 -9.84 6.23 1.41
CA ASP A 40 -8.82 7.15 1.90
C ASP A 40 -7.49 6.95 1.15
N ILE A 41 -7.01 5.71 1.04
CA ILE A 41 -5.74 5.43 0.34
C ILE A 41 -5.84 5.67 -1.17
N GLU A 42 -7.00 5.39 -1.77
CA GLU A 42 -7.26 5.67 -3.19
C GLU A 42 -7.29 7.18 -3.47
N ALA A 43 -7.90 7.98 -2.59
CA ALA A 43 -7.93 9.43 -2.71
C ALA A 43 -6.52 10.04 -2.59
N VAL A 44 -5.70 9.53 -1.66
CA VAL A 44 -4.30 9.94 -1.51
C VAL A 44 -3.49 9.61 -2.76
N HIS A 45 -3.62 8.39 -3.30
CA HIS A 45 -2.96 8.00 -4.54
C HIS A 45 -3.40 8.90 -5.71
N ASP A 46 -4.69 9.20 -5.81
CA ASP A 46 -5.23 10.09 -6.84
C ASP A 46 -4.68 11.52 -6.74
N CYS A 47 -4.57 12.05 -5.52
CA CYS A 47 -3.95 13.35 -5.25
C CYS A 47 -2.47 13.35 -5.67
N LEU A 48 -1.70 12.35 -5.25
CA LEU A 48 -0.28 12.19 -5.63
C LEU A 48 -0.08 12.13 -7.15
N LYS A 49 -0.99 11.45 -7.85
CA LYS A 49 -0.96 11.37 -9.31
C LYS A 49 -1.34 12.68 -9.99
N LYS A 50 -2.43 13.33 -9.55
CA LYS A 50 -3.01 14.50 -10.24
C LYS A 50 -2.29 15.80 -9.89
N GLU A 51 -1.96 16.01 -8.62
CA GLU A 51 -1.40 17.28 -8.13
C GLU A 51 0.13 17.27 -8.14
N TYR A 52 0.73 16.13 -7.82
CA TYR A 52 2.19 16.00 -7.71
C TYR A 52 2.83 15.29 -8.91
N GLY A 53 2.02 14.83 -9.88
CA GLY A 53 2.49 14.17 -11.10
C GLY A 53 3.22 12.85 -10.86
N ILE A 54 3.01 12.21 -9.70
CA ILE A 54 3.77 11.03 -9.31
C ILE A 54 3.19 9.79 -9.98
N ARG A 55 4.09 9.01 -10.56
CA ARG A 55 3.73 7.79 -11.26
C ARG A 55 3.85 6.60 -10.33
N GLN A 56 3.00 5.58 -10.52
CA GLN A 56 2.97 4.40 -9.66
C GLN A 56 4.30 3.61 -9.65
N GLU A 57 5.06 3.67 -10.75
CA GLU A 57 6.40 3.09 -10.85
C GLU A 57 7.48 3.76 -9.98
N ASP A 58 7.14 4.90 -9.37
CA ASP A 58 7.98 5.66 -8.44
C ASP A 58 7.42 5.56 -6.99
N LEU A 59 6.37 4.78 -6.75
CA LEU A 59 5.69 4.67 -5.44
C LEU A 59 6.03 3.38 -4.69
N ILE A 60 6.50 3.52 -3.44
CA ILE A 60 6.60 2.41 -2.48
C ILE A 60 5.45 2.53 -1.47
N LEU A 61 4.52 1.58 -1.49
CA LEU A 61 3.46 1.57 -0.49
C LEU A 61 4.00 0.97 0.81
N TYR A 62 3.73 1.61 1.93
CA TYR A 62 4.10 1.10 3.24
C TYR A 62 2.84 0.92 4.08
N GLY A 63 2.76 -0.16 4.85
CA GLY A 63 1.58 -0.48 5.65
C GLY A 63 1.98 -1.13 6.96
N GLN A 64 1.64 -0.49 8.08
CA GLN A 64 1.94 -0.99 9.41
C GLN A 64 0.69 -1.56 10.08
N SER A 65 0.80 -2.75 10.67
CA SER A 65 -0.31 -3.38 11.41
C SER A 65 -1.59 -3.46 10.56
N VAL A 66 -2.71 -2.95 11.05
CA VAL A 66 -3.98 -2.85 10.31
C VAL A 66 -3.88 -2.03 9.02
N GLY A 67 -2.94 -1.09 8.94
CA GLY A 67 -2.64 -0.32 7.73
C GLY A 67 -2.23 -1.18 6.53
N SER A 68 -1.75 -2.40 6.76
CA SER A 68 -1.51 -3.38 5.69
C SER A 68 -2.76 -3.70 4.87
N GLY A 69 -3.96 -3.57 5.45
CA GLY A 69 -5.24 -3.77 4.78
C GLY A 69 -5.44 -2.88 3.54
N PRO A 70 -5.53 -1.56 3.71
CA PRO A 70 -5.61 -0.61 2.60
C PRO A 70 -4.35 -0.58 1.73
N THR A 71 -3.15 -0.74 2.29
CA THR A 71 -1.89 -0.85 1.50
C THR A 71 -1.97 -1.98 0.48
N LEU A 72 -2.37 -3.19 0.90
CA LEU A 72 -2.54 -4.31 -0.02
C LEU A 72 -3.75 -4.14 -0.94
N HIS A 73 -4.83 -3.51 -0.48
CA HIS A 73 -5.95 -3.16 -1.36
C HIS A 73 -5.49 -2.32 -2.56
N LEU A 74 -4.78 -1.22 -2.31
CA LEU A 74 -4.26 -0.38 -3.39
C LEU A 74 -3.23 -1.12 -4.24
N ALA A 75 -2.31 -1.87 -3.62
CA ALA A 75 -1.28 -2.63 -4.34
C ALA A 75 -1.86 -3.65 -5.35
N THR A 76 -3.02 -4.27 -5.05
CA THR A 76 -3.68 -5.20 -5.99
C THR A 76 -4.32 -4.50 -7.20
N ARG A 77 -4.50 -3.18 -7.16
CA ARG A 77 -5.16 -2.39 -8.20
C ARG A 77 -4.16 -1.65 -9.11
N LEU A 78 -2.92 -1.50 -8.66
CA LEU A 78 -1.86 -0.83 -9.40
C LEU A 78 -0.97 -1.84 -10.13
N GLN A 79 -0.56 -1.52 -11.35
CA GLN A 79 0.37 -2.35 -12.11
C GLN A 79 1.75 -1.69 -12.18
N GLY A 80 2.82 -2.44 -11.92
CA GLY A 80 4.18 -1.89 -11.96
C GLY A 80 4.47 -0.92 -10.82
N LEU A 81 3.84 -1.11 -9.67
CA LEU A 81 4.19 -0.44 -8.42
C LEU A 81 5.67 -0.70 -8.09
N ARG A 82 6.39 0.28 -7.52
CA ARG A 82 7.81 0.12 -7.22
C ARG A 82 8.07 -0.96 -6.18
N GLY A 83 7.23 -1.03 -5.15
CA GLY A 83 7.32 -2.06 -4.12
C GLY A 83 6.33 -1.83 -2.98
N VAL A 84 6.24 -2.82 -2.09
CA VAL A 84 5.40 -2.78 -0.89
C VAL A 84 6.22 -3.15 0.33
N VAL A 85 6.06 -2.38 1.41
CA VAL A 85 6.60 -2.69 2.74
C VAL A 85 5.45 -3.01 3.69
N LEU A 86 5.47 -4.21 4.26
CA LEU A 86 4.52 -4.66 5.26
C LEU A 86 5.23 -4.74 6.61
N HIS A 87 4.81 -3.92 7.56
CA HIS A 87 5.43 -3.81 8.88
C HIS A 87 4.47 -4.30 9.97
N GLY A 88 4.78 -5.43 10.61
CA GLY A 88 3.90 -6.01 11.65
C GLY A 88 2.50 -6.33 11.12
N ALA A 89 2.40 -6.68 9.84
CA ALA A 89 1.13 -6.75 9.11
C ALA A 89 0.23 -7.91 9.55
N ILE A 90 -1.08 -7.75 9.34
CA ILE A 90 -2.10 -8.75 9.69
C ILE A 90 -2.50 -9.59 8.46
N LEU A 91 -2.79 -10.89 8.68
CA LEU A 91 -3.41 -11.74 7.64
C LEU A 91 -4.88 -11.38 7.39
N SER A 92 -5.59 -11.04 8.47
CA SER A 92 -6.95 -10.49 8.48
C SER A 92 -7.29 -9.96 9.88
N GLY A 93 -8.38 -9.20 9.99
CA GLY A 93 -8.82 -8.60 11.26
C GLY A 93 -9.14 -9.64 12.32
N ILE A 94 -9.90 -10.69 11.97
CA ILE A 94 -10.23 -11.76 12.94
C ILE A 94 -8.97 -12.51 13.36
N ARG A 95 -8.06 -12.81 12.42
CA ARG A 95 -6.80 -13.50 12.74
C ARG A 95 -5.89 -12.71 13.66
N ALA A 96 -5.96 -11.37 13.59
CA ALA A 96 -5.17 -10.52 14.48
C ALA A 96 -5.67 -10.56 15.93
N LEU A 97 -6.96 -10.86 16.14
CA LEU A 97 -7.58 -10.91 17.47
C LEU A 97 -7.65 -12.34 18.03
N TYR A 98 -7.80 -13.34 17.16
CA TYR A 98 -8.00 -14.73 17.53
C TYR A 98 -7.14 -15.64 16.65
N PRO A 99 -6.52 -16.70 17.22
CA PRO A 99 -5.66 -17.63 16.50
C PRO A 99 -6.48 -18.62 15.64
N VAL A 100 -7.22 -18.11 14.67
CA VAL A 100 -8.06 -18.90 13.76
C VAL A 100 -7.35 -19.17 12.43
N LYS A 101 -7.51 -20.38 11.90
CA LYS A 101 -6.93 -20.75 10.59
C LYS A 101 -7.89 -20.48 9.42
N VAL A 102 -9.16 -20.21 9.68
CA VAL A 102 -10.23 -20.05 8.67
C VAL A 102 -10.50 -18.57 8.38
N THR A 103 -10.77 -18.24 7.12
CA THR A 103 -11.19 -16.89 6.71
C THR A 103 -12.71 -16.84 6.67
N PHE A 104 -13.32 -15.95 7.46
CA PHE A 104 -14.77 -15.78 7.47
C PHE A 104 -15.24 -14.80 6.41
N TRP A 105 -16.50 -14.91 5.98
CA TRP A 105 -17.06 -14.00 4.97
C TRP A 105 -17.19 -12.56 5.50
N PHE A 106 -17.43 -12.40 6.81
CA PHE A 106 -17.48 -11.12 7.54
C PHE A 106 -16.12 -10.63 8.09
N ASP A 107 -15.03 -11.33 7.78
CA ASP A 107 -13.68 -10.89 8.17
C ASP A 107 -13.28 -9.63 7.40
N ILE A 108 -12.49 -8.75 8.02
CA ILE A 108 -12.01 -7.51 7.41
C ILE A 108 -10.54 -7.63 7.05
N PHE A 109 -10.09 -6.83 6.08
CA PHE A 109 -8.69 -6.76 5.65
C PHE A 109 -8.09 -8.13 5.34
N LYS A 110 -8.80 -8.94 4.53
CA LYS A 110 -8.40 -10.32 4.13
C LYS A 110 -7.11 -10.32 3.27
N ASN A 111 -6.01 -9.88 3.84
CA ASN A 111 -4.71 -9.71 3.21
C ASN A 111 -4.14 -11.02 2.70
N ILE A 112 -4.48 -12.14 3.36
CA ILE A 112 -4.17 -13.48 2.89
C ILE A 112 -4.65 -13.74 1.45
N ASN A 113 -5.77 -13.15 1.03
CA ASN A 113 -6.30 -13.27 -0.33
C ASN A 113 -5.73 -12.22 -1.29
N LYS A 114 -5.38 -11.03 -0.78
CA LYS A 114 -4.89 -9.92 -1.59
C LYS A 114 -3.42 -10.07 -1.96
N ILE A 115 -2.59 -10.58 -1.06
CA ILE A 115 -1.13 -10.62 -1.23
C ILE A 115 -0.70 -11.42 -2.47
N GLN A 116 -1.48 -12.43 -2.85
CA GLN A 116 -1.25 -13.24 -4.06
C GLN A 116 -1.52 -12.47 -5.36
N GLN A 117 -2.20 -11.33 -5.29
CA GLN A 117 -2.52 -10.49 -6.45
C GLN A 117 -1.54 -9.32 -6.60
N VAL A 118 -0.61 -9.14 -5.66
CA VAL A 118 0.38 -8.05 -5.72
C VAL A 118 1.52 -8.42 -6.66
N ASP A 119 1.68 -7.63 -7.73
CA ASP A 119 2.66 -7.82 -8.79
C ASP A 119 3.83 -6.81 -8.69
N CYS A 120 4.51 -6.83 -7.54
CA CYS A 120 5.74 -6.06 -7.29
C CYS A 120 6.51 -6.63 -6.09
N PRO A 121 7.77 -6.23 -5.87
CA PRO A 121 8.56 -6.71 -4.73
C PRO A 121 7.93 -6.35 -3.38
N VAL A 122 7.80 -7.35 -2.50
CA VAL A 122 7.25 -7.19 -1.15
C VAL A 122 8.33 -7.43 -0.10
N LEU A 123 8.60 -6.42 0.72
CA LEU A 123 9.37 -6.52 1.96
C LEU A 123 8.41 -6.74 3.13
N VAL A 124 8.70 -7.74 3.97
CA VAL A 124 8.01 -7.93 5.24
C VAL A 124 8.99 -7.69 6.39
N ILE A 125 8.58 -6.88 7.36
CA ILE A 125 9.31 -6.60 8.60
C ILE A 125 8.41 -7.00 9.77
N HIS A 126 8.87 -7.89 10.64
CA HIS A 126 8.07 -8.34 11.79
C HIS A 126 8.95 -8.70 12.99
N GLY A 127 8.47 -8.36 14.19
CA GLY A 127 9.08 -8.76 15.45
C GLY A 127 8.73 -10.19 15.84
N THR A 128 9.72 -10.97 16.24
CA THR A 128 9.50 -12.38 16.66
C THR A 128 8.84 -12.51 18.04
N ALA A 129 8.83 -11.46 18.85
CA ALA A 129 8.19 -11.37 20.15
C ALA A 129 6.98 -10.40 20.12
N ASP A 130 6.34 -10.26 18.95
CA ASP A 130 5.15 -9.44 18.78
C ASP A 130 3.95 -10.07 19.51
N GLY A 131 3.58 -9.44 20.63
CA GLY A 131 2.44 -9.85 21.47
C GLY A 131 1.08 -9.32 21.02
N ILE A 132 1.01 -8.53 19.93
CA ILE A 132 -0.24 -7.98 19.39
C ILE A 132 -0.63 -8.68 18.09
N VAL A 133 0.33 -8.86 17.19
CA VAL A 133 0.16 -9.60 15.93
C VAL A 133 1.24 -10.65 15.85
N GLU A 134 0.88 -11.92 16.03
CA GLU A 134 1.84 -13.01 16.00
C GLU A 134 2.67 -12.96 14.70
N TRP A 135 3.99 -13.12 14.83
CA TRP A 135 4.93 -13.02 13.71
C TRP A 135 4.66 -14.00 12.56
N THR A 136 3.91 -15.07 12.84
CA THR A 136 3.39 -16.03 11.85
C THR A 136 2.56 -15.34 10.77
N HIS A 137 1.92 -14.20 11.07
CA HIS A 137 1.20 -13.40 10.10
C HIS A 137 2.12 -12.83 9.03
N GLY A 138 3.19 -12.16 9.45
CA GLY A 138 4.20 -11.63 8.54
C GLY A 138 4.86 -12.74 7.74
N LYS A 139 5.26 -13.83 8.40
CA LYS A 139 5.83 -15.01 7.73
C LYS A 139 4.92 -15.55 6.63
N ARG A 140 3.63 -15.69 6.93
CA ARG A 140 2.67 -16.24 5.97
C ARG A 140 2.39 -15.28 4.81
N LEU A 141 2.32 -13.98 5.06
CA LEU A 141 2.19 -12.98 3.99
C LEU A 141 3.39 -13.05 3.04
N TRP A 142 4.61 -13.10 3.60
CA TRP A 142 5.84 -13.21 2.82
C TRP A 142 5.88 -14.49 1.96
N GLU A 143 5.51 -15.66 2.53
CA GLU A 143 5.44 -16.92 1.79
C GLU A 143 4.49 -16.84 0.58
N LEU A 144 3.37 -16.12 0.74
CA LEU A 144 2.32 -15.98 -0.27
C LEU A 144 2.61 -14.87 -1.31
N SER A 145 3.57 -13.98 -1.07
CA SER A 145 3.96 -12.93 -2.03
C SER A 145 4.53 -13.55 -3.30
N LYS A 146 4.14 -13.02 -4.47
CA LYS A 146 4.69 -13.44 -5.76
C LYS A 146 6.17 -13.10 -5.89
N GLU A 147 6.50 -11.83 -5.67
CA GLU A 147 7.87 -11.31 -5.70
C GLU A 147 8.34 -11.03 -4.27
N LYS A 148 9.13 -11.96 -3.73
CA LYS A 148 9.62 -11.91 -2.35
C LYS A 148 10.92 -11.11 -2.31
N TYR A 149 10.95 -10.06 -1.49
CA TYR A 149 12.22 -9.48 -1.05
C TYR A 149 12.65 -10.16 0.27
N ASP A 150 13.94 -10.13 0.59
CA ASP A 150 14.47 -10.69 1.84
C ASP A 150 13.73 -10.09 3.05
N PRO A 151 13.04 -10.90 3.88
CA PRO A 151 12.28 -10.40 5.00
C PRO A 151 13.21 -10.01 6.16
N LEU A 152 12.75 -9.11 7.03
CA LEU A 152 13.42 -8.78 8.29
C LEU A 152 12.61 -9.30 9.47
N TRP A 153 13.13 -10.35 10.10
CA TRP A 153 12.60 -10.89 11.36
C TRP A 153 13.45 -10.36 12.52
N ILE A 154 12.91 -9.43 13.31
CA ILE A 154 13.64 -8.84 14.43
C ILE A 154 13.51 -9.75 15.66
N LYS A 155 14.63 -10.34 16.08
CA LYS A 155 14.70 -11.21 17.26
C LYS A 155 14.40 -10.38 18.52
N GLY A 156 13.39 -10.79 19.30
CA GLY A 156 12.95 -10.05 20.50
C GLY A 156 12.16 -8.76 20.23
N GLY A 157 11.98 -8.37 18.97
CA GLY A 157 11.15 -7.22 18.60
C GLY A 157 9.66 -7.48 18.88
N GLY A 158 8.97 -6.47 19.41
CA GLY A 158 7.53 -6.43 19.63
C GLY A 158 6.80 -5.61 18.55
N HIS A 159 5.50 -5.33 18.71
CA HIS A 159 4.69 -4.71 17.66
C HIS A 159 5.08 -3.27 17.29
N CYS A 160 5.46 -2.46 18.30
CA CYS A 160 5.61 -1.00 18.18
C CYS A 160 7.02 -0.50 18.52
N ASN A 161 8.01 -1.39 18.58
CA ASN A 161 9.39 -1.01 18.94
C ASN A 161 10.42 -1.37 17.87
N LEU A 162 9.99 -1.86 16.71
CA LEU A 162 10.87 -2.39 15.67
C LEU A 162 11.77 -1.29 15.10
N GLU A 163 11.28 -0.05 15.02
CA GLU A 163 12.03 1.11 14.56
C GLU A 163 13.21 1.49 15.46
N ALA A 164 13.21 1.05 16.73
CA ALA A 164 14.32 1.28 17.66
C ALA A 164 15.51 0.34 17.41
N TYR A 165 15.33 -0.73 16.64
CA TYR A 165 16.39 -1.69 16.33
C TYR A 165 17.23 -1.18 15.15
N PRO A 166 18.57 -1.19 15.24
CA PRO A 166 19.45 -0.68 14.18
C PRO A 166 19.33 -1.47 12.87
N GLU A 167 18.90 -2.72 12.92
CA GLU A 167 18.62 -3.57 11.76
C GLU A 167 17.46 -3.04 10.92
N TYR A 168 16.45 -2.42 11.55
CA TYR A 168 15.26 -1.90 10.89
C TYR A 168 15.62 -0.89 9.80
N ILE A 169 16.27 0.21 10.18
CA ILE A 169 16.60 1.29 9.25
C ILE A 169 17.60 0.83 8.18
N ARG A 170 18.53 -0.06 8.55
CA ARG A 170 19.53 -0.60 7.64
C ARG A 170 18.88 -1.42 6.53
N HIS A 171 17.96 -2.31 6.91
CA HIS A 171 17.28 -3.19 5.96
C HIS A 171 16.27 -2.44 5.10
N LEU A 172 15.53 -1.49 5.69
CA LEU A 172 14.61 -0.63 4.95
C LEU A 172 15.33 0.20 3.89
N ARG A 173 16.47 0.82 4.23
CA ARG A 173 17.30 1.55 3.26
C ARG A 173 17.82 0.63 2.16
N LYS A 174 18.28 -0.58 2.51
CA LYS A 174 18.70 -1.57 1.53
C LYS A 174 17.59 -1.89 0.53
N PHE A 175 16.36 -2.05 1.01
CA PHE A 175 15.19 -2.27 0.15
C PHE A 175 14.92 -1.06 -0.76
N ILE A 176 14.85 0.15 -0.22
CA ILE A 176 14.61 1.37 -1.00
C ILE A 176 15.66 1.53 -2.10
N SER A 177 16.95 1.41 -1.74
CA SER A 177 18.05 1.49 -2.73
C SER A 177 17.96 0.38 -3.79
N ALA A 178 17.61 -0.85 -3.40
CA ALA A 178 17.41 -1.93 -4.36
C ALA A 178 16.26 -1.61 -5.34
N MET A 179 15.17 -1.04 -4.81
CA MET A 179 14.01 -0.64 -5.61
C MET A 179 14.37 0.46 -6.61
N GLU A 180 15.18 1.45 -6.22
CA GLU A 180 15.65 2.52 -7.12
C GLU A 180 16.45 1.99 -8.31
N GLN A 181 17.26 0.96 -8.09
CA GLN A 181 18.10 0.33 -9.12
C GLN A 181 17.30 -0.60 -10.05
N LEU A 182 16.09 -1.03 -9.67
CA LEU A 182 15.28 -1.86 -10.55
C LEU A 182 14.94 -1.13 -11.86
N PRO A 183 15.14 -1.76 -13.03
CA PRO A 183 14.76 -1.16 -14.30
C PRO A 183 13.28 -0.78 -14.25
N LEU A 184 12.97 0.43 -14.70
CA LEU A 184 11.58 0.79 -14.96
C LEU A 184 11.08 -0.13 -16.06
N VAL A 185 10.17 -1.05 -15.75
CA VAL A 185 9.47 -1.81 -16.77
C VAL A 185 8.63 -0.81 -17.56
N ARG A 186 9.20 -0.28 -18.65
CA ARG A 186 8.46 0.48 -19.66
C ARG A 186 7.52 -0.51 -20.34
N ARG A 187 6.32 -0.71 -19.81
CA ARG A 187 5.26 -1.31 -20.61
C ARG A 187 4.94 -0.32 -21.73
N ALA A 188 4.94 -0.84 -22.96
CA ALA A 188 4.59 -0.09 -24.15
C ALA A 188 3.25 0.64 -23.92
N LYS A 189 3.15 1.87 -24.45
CA LYS A 189 1.86 2.56 -24.57
C LYS A 189 0.82 1.56 -25.07
N PRO A 190 -0.42 1.54 -24.53
CA PRO A 190 -1.48 0.83 -25.22
C PRO A 190 -1.50 1.35 -26.65
N SER A 191 -1.23 0.43 -27.59
CA SER A 191 -1.28 0.68 -29.02
C SER A 191 -2.59 1.41 -29.31
N GLY A 192 -2.50 2.55 -29.99
CA GLY A 192 -3.64 3.41 -30.28
C GLY A 192 -4.80 2.57 -30.80
N VAL A 193 -5.93 2.68 -30.10
CA VAL A 193 -7.22 2.28 -30.66
C VAL A 193 -7.41 3.14 -31.91
N PRO A 194 -7.71 2.56 -33.08
CA PRO A 194 -8.02 3.35 -34.27
C PRO A 194 -9.23 4.21 -33.95
N THR A 195 -9.08 5.52 -34.12
CA THR A 195 -10.17 6.49 -34.05
C THR A 195 -11.22 6.11 -35.08
N SER A 196 -12.28 5.45 -34.65
CA SER A 196 -13.52 5.40 -35.40
C SER A 196 -14.17 6.78 -35.29
N THR A 197 -14.13 7.54 -36.37
CA THR A 197 -14.92 8.76 -36.57
C THR A 197 -16.39 8.45 -36.30
N VAL A 198 -16.92 8.97 -35.20
CA VAL A 198 -18.36 9.13 -34.99
C VAL A 198 -18.65 10.63 -35.06
N ALA A 199 -19.52 10.99 -36.00
CA ALA A 199 -19.92 12.35 -36.31
C ALA A 199 -20.47 13.07 -35.07
N GLU A 200 -20.02 14.31 -34.87
CA GLU A 200 -20.56 15.25 -33.89
C GLU A 200 -22.03 15.58 -34.21
N SER A 201 -22.94 15.17 -33.32
CA SER A 201 -24.25 15.82 -33.22
C SER A 201 -24.17 16.95 -32.19
N LYS A 202 -24.35 18.18 -32.68
CA LYS A 202 -24.30 19.42 -31.92
C LYS A 202 -25.45 19.48 -30.90
N HIS A 203 -25.17 19.33 -29.61
CA HIS A 203 -26.07 19.81 -28.55
C HIS A 203 -25.59 21.15 -27.99
N LYS A 204 -26.41 22.17 -28.22
CA LYS A 204 -26.22 23.57 -27.88
C LYS A 204 -26.52 23.78 -26.39
N CYS A 205 -25.50 23.95 -25.55
CA CYS A 205 -25.67 24.30 -24.15
C CYS A 205 -25.72 25.82 -23.99
N LEU A 206 -26.88 26.35 -23.59
CA LEU A 206 -27.12 27.76 -23.29
C LEU A 206 -26.42 28.15 -21.98
N ARG A 207 -25.59 29.19 -22.04
CA ARG A 207 -24.98 29.85 -20.87
C ARG A 207 -25.99 30.81 -20.25
N PHE A 208 -26.32 30.62 -18.98
CA PHE A 208 -26.94 31.67 -18.16
C PHE A 208 -25.83 32.52 -17.52
N GLY A 209 -25.74 33.78 -17.95
CA GLY A 209 -24.92 34.80 -17.31
C GLY A 209 -25.60 35.31 -16.05
N LYS A 210 -24.81 35.50 -14.99
CA LYS A 210 -25.19 36.21 -13.76
C LYS A 210 -25.52 37.67 -14.11
N ARG A 211 -26.60 38.20 -13.52
CA ARG A 211 -26.77 39.61 -13.18
C ARG A 211 -26.80 39.70 -11.66
#